data_AF-A0A955MTJ3-F1
#
_entry.id   AF-A0A955MTJ3-F1
#
_cell.length_a   1.000
_cell.length_b   1.000
_cell.length_c   1.000
_cell.angle_alpha   90.00
_cell.angle_beta   90.00
_cell.angle_gamma   90.00
#
_symmetry.space_group_name_H-M   'P 1'
#
loop_
_entity.id
_entity.type
_entity.pdbx_description
1 polymer ?
#
loop_
_entity_poly.entity_id
_entity_poly.type
_entity_poly.pdbx_seq_one_letter_code
_entity_poly.pdbx_strand_id
1 'polypeptide(L)'
;KFHYQAWVLLALAAANLTNRFMNGVLQAIREGAPGRPILVAGILAQPAILLAVLVWTALGSWSILSAKTSGFENRPTLDGLAYAFPEYRGRTNRAMSEDDARALLWLLDLQRFNYDEDRVILEYSGDPYSNDGRVSTFSGIPTLIAVANHEGIWNREKPEARTEINNRKSAVRTIYSSADFGVSKNLMAEYGVTHVFFGTLERNKYGQRAGQRFDKYMNVLKTFGNTVIYSGFKDVPIEKELIPDVAPQPLMNAAVIQNPDHPLQEPRGVAVGANGEIYVCNSKNGAVDQYSSKGEYLGSIGSPGKTPNTGELNQEYSGPGGVAVDEKGWVYVADTWNHRIAVFDSGGDYQKEWKANFWGPRDVALYGDKIVVADTGKKRLVVLDREGNPVRMVGQEGTAEGEFKEPVGLAVNRGELFVADTGNIRVQVFGPDFQFRRSFPVAGWEDMVGTEPYLAFDSRGSLWVTDSGNSRIQKFSPDGRLLAIVGPQVQGGVPLKSPKGIAFGNGFLLASDFGNQRLLKWSP
;
A
#
# COMPACT_ATOMS: atom_id res chain seq x y z
N LYS A 1 -11.94 -10.64 16.03
CA LYS A 1 -10.77 -9.90 16.59
C LYS A 1 -9.54 -10.76 16.75
N PHE A 2 -9.65 -12.05 17.08
CA PHE A 2 -8.50 -12.96 17.16
C PHE A 2 -8.63 -14.09 16.13
N HIS A 3 -7.55 -14.38 15.39
CA HIS A 3 -7.47 -15.46 14.41
C HIS A 3 -7.31 -16.84 15.08
N TYR A 4 -7.45 -17.92 14.30
CA TYR A 4 -7.23 -19.30 14.72
C TYR A 4 -5.91 -19.50 15.48
N GLN A 5 -4.86 -18.78 15.09
CA GLN A 5 -3.54 -18.83 15.73
C GLN A 5 -3.59 -18.43 17.21
N ALA A 6 -4.38 -17.42 17.59
CA ALA A 6 -4.51 -17.01 19.00
C ALA A 6 -5.22 -18.09 19.83
N TRP A 7 -6.19 -18.79 19.24
CA TRP A 7 -6.89 -19.90 19.89
C TRP A 7 -6.00 -21.14 20.02
N VAL A 8 -5.16 -21.43 19.01
CA VAL A 8 -4.13 -22.47 19.08
C VAL A 8 -3.11 -22.14 20.16
N LEU A 9 -2.66 -20.89 20.25
CA LEU A 9 -1.73 -20.45 21.31
C LEU A 9 -2.36 -20.55 22.69
N LEU A 10 -3.64 -20.21 22.85
CA LEU A 10 -4.37 -20.37 24.11
C LEU A 10 -4.50 -21.86 24.50
N ALA A 11 -4.77 -22.73 23.53
CA ALA A 11 -4.85 -24.18 23.73
C ALA A 11 -3.48 -24.77 24.11
N LEU A 12 -2.40 -24.35 23.44
CA LEU A 12 -1.03 -24.75 23.76
C LEU A 12 -0.60 -24.24 25.15
N ALA A 13 -0.97 -23.02 25.51
CA ALA A 13 -0.71 -22.46 26.84
C ALA A 13 -1.47 -23.23 27.93
N ALA A 14 -2.73 -23.57 27.70
CA ALA A 14 -3.53 -24.40 28.61
C ALA A 14 -2.95 -25.82 28.75
N ALA A 15 -2.51 -26.44 27.66
CA ALA A 15 -1.85 -27.75 27.67
C ALA A 15 -0.52 -27.71 28.45
N ASN A 16 0.29 -26.67 28.25
CA ASN A 16 1.55 -26.49 28.97
C ASN A 16 1.33 -26.24 30.47
N LEU A 17 0.33 -25.42 30.84
CA LEU A 17 -0.04 -25.18 32.23
C LEU A 17 -0.49 -26.49 32.91
N THR A 18 -1.26 -27.31 32.21
CA THR A 18 -1.70 -28.63 32.68
C THR A 18 -0.51 -29.56 32.90
N ASN A 19 0.45 -29.59 31.97
CA ASN A 19 1.66 -30.41 32.08
C ASN A 19 2.55 -29.98 33.27
N ARG A 20 2.75 -28.67 33.44
CA ARG A 20 3.53 -28.13 34.57
C ARG A 20 2.86 -28.41 35.92
N PHE A 21 1.54 -28.26 36.00
CA PHE A 21 0.77 -28.62 37.19
C PHE A 21 0.94 -30.11 37.53
N MET A 22 0.87 -31.01 36.54
CA MET A 22 1.06 -32.45 36.74
C MET A 22 2.46 -32.81 37.21
N ASN A 23 3.50 -32.19 36.64
CA ASN A 23 4.87 -32.42 37.10
C ASN A 23 5.06 -31.97 38.55
N GLY A 24 4.48 -30.83 38.94
CA GLY A 24 4.50 -30.35 40.33
C GLY A 24 3.74 -31.27 41.29
N VAL A 25 2.58 -31.78 40.89
CA VAL A 25 1.79 -32.75 41.69
C VAL A 25 2.54 -34.08 41.83
N LEU A 26 3.10 -34.62 40.75
CA LEU A 26 3.88 -35.87 40.78
C LEU A 26 5.15 -35.72 41.63
N GLN A 27 5.81 -34.57 41.58
CA GLN A 27 6.94 -34.25 42.43
C GLN A 27 6.53 -34.20 43.92
N ALA A 28 5.43 -33.52 44.24
CA ALA A 28 4.90 -33.46 45.61
C ALA A 28 4.51 -34.85 46.18
N ILE A 29 4.02 -35.77 45.33
CA ILE A 29 3.78 -37.18 45.72
C ILE A 29 5.10 -37.88 46.06
N ARG A 30 6.13 -37.73 45.22
CA ARG A 30 7.46 -38.32 45.44
C ARG A 30 8.12 -37.81 46.71
N GLU A 31 7.82 -36.57 47.09
CA GLU A 31 8.34 -35.89 48.28
C GLU A 31 7.50 -36.14 49.55
N GLY A 32 6.47 -37.00 49.50
CA GLY A 32 5.74 -37.47 50.69
C GLY A 32 4.69 -36.51 51.24
N ALA A 33 4.23 -35.53 50.46
CA ALA A 33 3.25 -34.55 50.91
C ALA A 33 1.85 -35.17 51.16
N PRO A 34 1.16 -34.88 52.29
CA PRO A 34 -0.19 -35.39 52.57
C PRO A 34 -1.23 -34.55 51.82
N GLY A 35 -1.51 -34.92 50.56
CA GLY A 35 -2.32 -34.10 49.64
C GLY A 35 -3.47 -34.83 48.93
N ARG A 36 -3.99 -35.95 49.46
CA ARG A 36 -5.07 -36.73 48.80
C ARG A 36 -6.25 -35.89 48.26
N PRO A 37 -6.77 -34.86 48.96
CA PRO A 37 -7.86 -34.03 48.44
C PRO A 37 -7.46 -33.16 47.24
N ILE A 38 -6.25 -32.58 47.27
CA ILE A 38 -5.69 -31.76 46.18
C ILE A 38 -5.41 -32.65 44.96
N LEU A 39 -4.97 -33.89 45.19
CA LEU A 39 -4.75 -34.89 44.16
C LEU A 39 -6.06 -35.25 43.43
N VAL A 40 -7.11 -35.55 44.19
CA VAL A 40 -8.42 -35.91 43.64
C VAL A 40 -9.06 -34.73 42.93
N ALA A 41 -8.98 -33.51 43.50
CA ALA A 41 -9.46 -32.30 42.85
C ALA A 41 -8.71 -32.00 41.53
N GLY A 42 -7.38 -32.19 41.50
CA GLY A 42 -6.57 -32.02 40.29
C GLY A 42 -6.91 -33.04 39.20
N ILE A 43 -7.11 -34.31 39.57
CA ILE A 43 -7.49 -35.38 38.63
C ILE A 43 -8.92 -35.16 38.10
N LEU A 44 -9.86 -34.71 38.94
CA LEU A 44 -11.24 -34.47 38.53
C LEU A 44 -11.43 -33.17 37.72
N ALA A 45 -10.56 -32.17 37.90
CA ALA A 45 -10.61 -30.93 37.12
C ALA A 45 -10.08 -31.09 35.67
N GLN A 46 -9.26 -32.11 35.41
CA GLN A 46 -8.63 -32.32 34.10
C GLN A 46 -9.62 -32.61 32.96
N PRO A 47 -10.59 -33.53 33.09
CA PRO A 47 -11.58 -33.76 32.05
C PRO A 47 -12.38 -32.49 31.75
N ALA A 48 -12.69 -31.69 32.77
CA ALA A 48 -13.45 -30.46 32.62
C ALA A 48 -12.66 -29.37 31.87
N ILE A 49 -11.37 -29.17 32.18
CA ILE A 49 -10.51 -28.20 31.49
C ILE A 49 -10.25 -28.65 30.05
N LEU A 50 -9.92 -29.92 29.82
CA LEU A 50 -9.69 -30.45 28.48
C LEU A 50 -10.96 -30.42 27.63
N LEU A 51 -12.12 -30.75 28.21
CA LEU A 51 -13.42 -30.65 27.55
C LEU A 51 -13.77 -29.19 27.25
N ALA A 52 -13.51 -28.25 28.17
CA ALA A 52 -13.73 -26.84 27.93
C ALA A 52 -12.86 -26.31 26.79
N VAL A 53 -11.57 -26.67 26.73
CA VAL A 53 -10.67 -26.29 25.63
C VAL A 53 -11.14 -26.91 24.31
N LEU A 54 -11.52 -28.20 24.31
CA LEU A 54 -12.04 -28.90 23.13
C LEU A 54 -13.33 -28.26 22.61
N VAL A 55 -14.32 -28.05 23.49
CA VAL A 55 -15.61 -27.44 23.15
C VAL A 55 -15.40 -26.02 22.64
N TRP A 56 -14.53 -25.23 23.28
CA TRP A 56 -14.30 -23.84 22.86
C TRP A 56 -13.56 -23.76 21.52
N THR A 57 -12.58 -24.65 21.29
CA THR A 57 -11.88 -24.77 20.01
C THR A 57 -12.82 -25.27 18.91
N ALA A 58 -13.70 -26.22 19.21
CA ALA A 58 -14.70 -26.75 18.28
C ALA A 58 -15.75 -25.70 17.93
N LEU A 59 -16.27 -24.96 18.91
CA LEU A 59 -17.21 -23.85 18.68
C LEU A 59 -16.56 -22.71 17.89
N GLY A 60 -15.29 -22.38 18.19
CA GLY A 60 -14.52 -21.40 17.41
C GLY A 60 -14.27 -21.85 15.97
N SER A 61 -13.90 -23.11 15.78
CA SER A 61 -13.69 -23.71 14.45
C SER A 61 -14.99 -23.79 13.66
N TRP A 62 -16.09 -24.17 14.32
CA TRP A 62 -17.41 -24.20 13.70
C TRP A 62 -17.88 -22.80 13.32
N SER A 63 -17.69 -21.79 14.17
CA SER A 63 -18.00 -20.39 13.83
C SER A 63 -17.22 -19.89 12.60
N ILE A 64 -15.94 -20.27 12.47
CA ILE A 64 -15.10 -19.92 11.31
C ILE A 64 -15.54 -20.68 10.05
N LEU A 65 -15.84 -21.97 10.18
CA LEU A 65 -16.30 -22.81 9.06
C LEU A 65 -17.70 -22.40 8.59
N SER A 66 -18.62 -22.09 9.51
CA SER A 66 -19.95 -21.59 9.21
C SER A 66 -19.91 -20.22 8.53
N ALA A 67 -18.92 -19.38 8.88
CA ALA A 67 -18.68 -18.12 8.19
C ALA A 67 -18.24 -18.36 6.73
N LYS A 68 -17.34 -19.31 6.46
CA LYS A 68 -16.91 -19.69 5.10
C LYS A 68 -18.05 -20.26 4.24
N THR A 69 -18.97 -21.05 4.81
CA THR A 69 -20.10 -21.61 4.05
C THR A 69 -21.22 -20.61 3.77
N SER A 70 -21.22 -19.45 4.42
CA SER A 70 -22.23 -18.41 4.24
C SER A 70 -21.90 -17.38 3.16
N GLY A 71 -20.81 -17.58 2.40
CA GLY A 71 -20.32 -16.62 1.39
C GLY A 71 -19.68 -15.36 1.99
N PHE A 72 -19.38 -15.37 3.29
CA PHE A 72 -18.77 -14.26 4.00
C PHE A 72 -17.25 -14.39 4.04
N GLU A 73 -16.55 -13.61 3.21
CA GLU A 73 -15.16 -13.25 3.48
C GLU A 73 -15.12 -12.12 4.52
N ASN A 74 -15.31 -12.46 5.80
CA ASN A 74 -14.98 -11.52 6.86
C ASN A 74 -13.45 -11.36 6.92
N ARG A 75 -12.91 -10.32 6.29
CA ARG A 75 -11.58 -9.80 6.59
C ARG A 75 -11.71 -8.88 7.80
N PRO A 76 -11.32 -9.27 9.03
CA PRO A 76 -11.27 -8.33 10.13
C PRO A 76 -10.12 -7.35 9.83
N THR A 77 -10.43 -6.15 9.36
CA THR A 77 -9.43 -5.10 9.32
C THR A 77 -9.19 -4.63 10.74
N LEU A 78 -7.90 -4.49 11.10
CA LEU A 78 -7.48 -3.87 12.36
C LEU A 78 -7.94 -2.42 12.46
N ASP A 79 -8.43 -1.84 11.35
CA ASP A 79 -9.03 -0.50 11.19
C ASP A 79 -10.58 -0.47 11.27
N GLY A 80 -11.27 -1.60 11.44
CA GLY A 80 -12.74 -1.69 11.54
C GLY A 80 -13.56 -1.22 10.34
N LEU A 81 -12.93 -0.74 9.26
CA LEU A 81 -13.56 -0.19 8.06
C LEU A 81 -14.16 -1.27 7.16
N ALA A 82 -13.82 -2.55 7.38
CA ALA A 82 -14.41 -3.69 6.67
C ALA A 82 -15.95 -3.71 6.76
N TYR A 83 -16.56 -3.07 7.75
CA TYR A 83 -18.03 -2.99 7.88
C TYR A 83 -18.67 -1.79 7.18
N ALA A 84 -17.85 -0.87 6.63
CA ALA A 84 -18.32 0.31 5.93
C ALA A 84 -18.69 0.03 4.47
N PHE A 85 -18.08 -0.98 3.83
CA PHE A 85 -18.32 -1.26 2.41
C PHE A 85 -19.37 -2.38 2.19
N PRO A 86 -20.26 -2.23 1.18
CA PRO A 86 -21.30 -3.22 0.86
C PRO A 86 -20.74 -4.61 0.51
N GLU A 87 -19.52 -4.61 -0.05
CA GLU A 87 -18.78 -5.77 -0.56
C GLU A 87 -18.47 -6.83 0.50
N TYR A 88 -18.58 -6.47 1.79
CA TYR A 88 -18.23 -7.33 2.92
C TYR A 88 -19.44 -7.87 3.70
N ARG A 89 -20.65 -7.90 3.11
CA ARG A 89 -21.85 -8.40 3.83
C ARG A 89 -22.86 -9.28 3.09
N GLY A 90 -23.26 -10.34 3.80
CA GLY A 90 -24.56 -10.99 3.72
C GLY A 90 -25.56 -10.56 4.84
N ARG A 91 -26.86 -10.61 4.53
CA ARG A 91 -28.03 -10.64 5.43
C ARG A 91 -28.33 -9.56 6.49
N THR A 92 -27.52 -8.52 6.75
CA THR A 92 -27.97 -7.42 7.65
C THR A 92 -28.38 -6.17 6.87
N ASN A 93 -29.67 -5.80 6.92
CA ASN A 93 -30.36 -4.73 6.17
C ASN A 93 -29.91 -3.27 6.43
N ARG A 94 -28.72 -3.02 6.96
CA ARG A 94 -28.23 -1.64 7.25
C ARG A 94 -26.73 -1.55 6.97
N ALA A 95 -26.39 -1.50 5.69
CA ALA A 95 -25.06 -1.10 5.22
C ALA A 95 -24.96 0.43 5.23
N MET A 96 -23.77 0.93 5.57
CA MET A 96 -23.42 2.31 5.29
C MET A 96 -23.47 2.53 3.77
N SER A 97 -23.91 3.70 3.32
CA SER A 97 -23.90 3.97 1.89
C SER A 97 -22.45 3.99 1.39
N GLU A 98 -22.24 3.59 0.14
CA GLU A 98 -20.90 3.63 -0.46
C GLU A 98 -20.30 5.04 -0.40
N ASP A 99 -21.13 6.07 -0.54
CA ASP A 99 -20.76 7.48 -0.40
C ASP A 99 -20.25 7.81 1.01
N ASP A 100 -20.94 7.37 2.07
CA ASP A 100 -20.49 7.61 3.45
C ASP A 100 -19.21 6.84 3.77
N ALA A 101 -19.06 5.62 3.25
CA ALA A 101 -17.88 4.79 3.45
C ALA A 101 -16.63 5.40 2.81
N ARG A 102 -16.77 5.95 1.61
CA ARG A 102 -15.69 6.64 0.90
C ARG A 102 -15.38 8.02 1.51
N ALA A 103 -16.40 8.76 1.95
CA ALA A 103 -16.19 10.03 2.67
C ALA A 103 -15.43 9.83 3.98
N LEU A 104 -15.72 8.73 4.70
CA LEU A 104 -14.99 8.36 5.91
C LEU A 104 -13.51 8.08 5.63
N LEU A 105 -13.19 7.33 4.56
CA LEU A 105 -11.80 7.13 4.15
C LEU A 105 -11.08 8.43 3.85
N TRP A 106 -11.73 9.32 3.08
CA TRP A 106 -11.16 10.62 2.74
C TRP A 106 -10.87 11.49 3.97
N LEU A 107 -11.78 11.53 4.95
CA LEU A 107 -11.59 12.24 6.22
C LEU A 107 -10.42 11.66 7.03
N LEU A 108 -10.24 10.33 7.03
CA LEU A 108 -9.12 9.67 7.70
C LEU A 108 -7.78 10.00 7.02
N ASP A 109 -7.76 10.07 5.69
CA ASP A 109 -6.56 10.44 4.94
C ASP A 109 -6.18 11.91 5.20
N LEU A 110 -7.13 12.85 5.16
CA LEU A 110 -6.89 14.25 5.52
C LEU A 110 -6.25 14.43 6.90
N GLN A 111 -6.64 13.59 7.86
CA GLN A 111 -6.10 13.62 9.22
C GLN A 111 -4.69 12.99 9.29
N ARG A 112 -4.42 11.93 8.53
CA ARG A 112 -3.09 11.28 8.46
C ARG A 112 -2.02 12.18 7.84
N PHE A 113 -2.40 13.08 6.94
CA PHE A 113 -1.47 13.92 6.19
C PHE A 113 -1.28 15.35 6.73
N ASN A 114 -1.99 15.76 7.81
CA ASN A 114 -1.91 17.12 8.38
C ASN A 114 -1.63 17.08 9.89
N TYR A 115 -0.42 17.43 10.31
CA TYR A 115 0.09 17.34 11.70
C TYR A 115 -0.26 18.56 12.59
N ASP A 116 -1.44 19.18 12.45
CA ASP A 116 -1.89 20.23 13.38
C ASP A 116 -2.98 19.68 14.31
N GLU A 117 -2.78 19.87 15.62
CA GLU A 117 -3.49 19.20 16.72
C GLU A 117 -4.96 19.65 16.95
N ASP A 118 -5.50 20.60 16.19
CA ASP A 118 -6.76 21.29 16.53
C ASP A 118 -7.90 21.18 15.50
N ARG A 119 -8.04 20.06 14.79
CA ARG A 119 -9.12 19.89 13.80
C ARG A 119 -10.14 18.84 14.24
N VAL A 120 -11.27 19.30 14.76
CA VAL A 120 -12.42 18.43 15.06
C VAL A 120 -13.18 18.15 13.77
N ILE A 121 -13.08 16.91 13.29
CA ILE A 121 -13.94 16.35 12.25
C ILE A 121 -15.24 15.91 12.93
N LEU A 122 -16.38 16.37 12.43
CA LEU A 122 -17.64 16.27 13.19
C LEU A 122 -18.08 14.81 13.39
N GLU A 123 -17.98 14.39 14.65
CA GLU A 123 -18.17 13.04 15.16
C GLU A 123 -19.63 12.55 15.11
N TYR A 124 -19.83 11.30 14.69
CA TYR A 124 -21.12 10.61 14.76
C TYR A 124 -21.28 9.87 16.10
N SER A 125 -22.35 10.18 16.86
CA SER A 125 -22.79 9.38 18.02
C SER A 125 -23.78 8.28 17.62
N GLY A 126 -23.33 7.03 17.52
CA GLY A 126 -24.17 5.85 17.39
C GLY A 126 -24.14 4.97 18.64
N ASP A 127 -25.10 4.04 18.77
CA ASP A 127 -25.05 3.04 19.83
C ASP A 127 -23.77 2.21 19.71
N PRO A 128 -23.01 1.99 20.80
CA PRO A 128 -21.85 1.12 20.77
C PRO A 128 -22.25 -0.26 20.23
N TYR A 129 -21.42 -0.81 19.35
CA TYR A 129 -21.64 -2.10 18.68
C TYR A 129 -22.70 -2.14 17.57
N SER A 130 -23.31 -1.00 17.23
CA SER A 130 -23.97 -0.82 15.91
C SER A 130 -22.91 -0.60 14.82
N ASN A 131 -23.28 -0.83 13.55
CA ASN A 131 -22.36 -0.72 12.41
C ASN A 131 -21.71 0.66 12.32
N ASP A 132 -22.48 1.69 12.66
CA ASP A 132 -22.11 3.09 12.49
C ASP A 132 -21.32 3.62 13.70
N GLY A 133 -21.45 2.98 14.88
CA GLY A 133 -20.66 3.32 16.08
C GLY A 133 -19.19 2.87 16.01
N ARG A 134 -18.86 1.87 15.17
CA ARG A 134 -17.48 1.36 14.98
C ARG A 134 -16.58 2.32 14.20
N VAL A 135 -17.18 3.24 13.45
CA VAL A 135 -16.49 4.27 12.67
C VAL A 135 -15.81 5.30 13.58
N SER A 136 -16.51 5.76 14.63
CA SER A 136 -15.97 6.73 15.61
C SER A 136 -14.76 6.19 16.38
N THR A 137 -14.67 4.87 16.57
CA THR A 137 -13.58 4.24 17.31
C THR A 137 -12.27 4.13 16.53
N PHE A 138 -12.27 4.47 15.23
CA PHE A 138 -11.16 4.17 14.32
C PHE A 138 -10.35 5.34 13.79
N SER A 139 -10.81 6.58 13.96
CA SER A 139 -10.07 7.76 13.51
C SER A 139 -8.88 8.14 14.40
N GLY A 140 -8.66 7.44 15.52
CA GLY A 140 -7.54 7.75 16.43
C GLY A 140 -7.61 9.14 17.07
N ILE A 141 -8.66 9.92 16.80
CA ILE A 141 -8.98 11.14 17.54
C ILE A 141 -9.31 10.69 18.97
N PRO A 142 -8.90 11.42 20.02
CA PRO A 142 -9.61 11.32 21.29
C PRO A 142 -11.08 11.56 20.97
N THR A 143 -11.89 10.50 20.98
CA THR A 143 -13.34 10.64 20.95
C THR A 143 -13.61 11.66 22.03
N LEU A 144 -14.14 12.84 21.68
CA LEU A 144 -14.42 13.85 22.70
C LEU A 144 -15.57 13.41 23.60
N ILE A 145 -16.00 12.16 23.40
CA ILE A 145 -17.02 11.39 24.02
C ILE A 145 -16.57 9.91 23.96
N ALA A 146 -15.97 9.38 25.01
CA ALA A 146 -15.58 7.97 25.05
C ALA A 146 -16.75 7.02 24.68
N VAL A 147 -16.44 5.81 24.19
CA VAL A 147 -17.37 4.68 24.03
C VAL A 147 -18.28 4.59 25.25
N ALA A 148 -19.60 4.41 25.14
CA ALA A 148 -20.51 4.43 26.31
C ALA A 148 -20.10 3.47 27.46
N ASN A 149 -19.40 2.37 27.16
CA ASN A 149 -18.81 1.46 28.16
C ASN A 149 -17.50 1.99 28.79
N HIS A 150 -16.71 2.82 28.09
CA HIS A 150 -15.59 3.58 28.65
C HIS A 150 -16.04 4.90 29.30
N GLU A 151 -17.15 5.50 28.89
CA GLU A 151 -17.83 6.57 29.64
C GLU A 151 -18.23 6.07 31.02
N GLY A 152 -18.65 4.82 31.18
CA GLY A 152 -18.90 4.24 32.51
C GLY A 152 -17.67 4.18 33.42
N ILE A 153 -16.47 4.13 32.83
CA ILE A 153 -15.16 4.16 33.53
C ILE A 153 -14.73 5.62 33.76
N TRP A 154 -14.82 6.47 32.73
CA TRP A 154 -14.48 7.89 32.80
C TRP A 154 -15.42 8.69 33.70
N ASN A 155 -16.71 8.37 33.74
CA ASN A 155 -17.69 8.95 34.66
C ASN A 155 -17.43 8.56 36.12
N ARG A 156 -16.68 7.47 36.37
CA ARG A 156 -16.22 7.10 37.72
C ARG A 156 -14.86 7.73 38.06
N GLU A 157 -13.98 7.90 37.08
CA GLU A 157 -12.58 8.31 37.29
C GLU A 157 -12.29 9.80 37.03
N LYS A 158 -13.09 10.50 36.21
CA LYS A 158 -12.95 11.93 35.82
C LYS A 158 -14.30 12.63 35.60
N PRO A 159 -15.05 12.93 36.68
CA PRO A 159 -16.38 13.54 36.58
C PRO A 159 -16.39 14.94 35.95
N GLU A 160 -15.30 15.72 36.05
CA GLU A 160 -15.16 17.03 35.41
C GLU A 160 -15.21 16.98 33.87
N ALA A 161 -14.71 15.91 33.25
CA ALA A 161 -14.75 15.74 31.79
C ALA A 161 -16.18 15.51 31.27
N ARG A 162 -17.12 15.10 32.12
CA ARG A 162 -18.50 14.79 31.74
C ARG A 162 -19.26 16.00 31.21
N THR A 163 -19.08 17.16 31.84
CA THR A 163 -19.76 18.40 31.43
C THR A 163 -19.28 18.83 30.05
N GLU A 164 -17.98 18.75 29.80
CA GLU A 164 -17.36 19.06 28.52
C GLU A 164 -17.80 18.10 27.41
N ILE A 165 -17.81 16.79 27.69
CA ILE A 165 -18.34 15.74 26.80
C ILE A 165 -19.80 16.03 26.41
N ASN A 166 -20.65 16.39 27.38
CA ASN A 166 -22.06 16.69 27.12
C ASN A 166 -22.26 18.00 26.35
N ASN A 167 -21.46 19.02 26.63
CA ASN A 167 -21.48 20.29 25.89
C ASN A 167 -21.11 20.06 24.43
N ARG A 168 -20.09 19.24 24.16
CA ARG A 168 -19.66 18.87 22.81
C ARG A 168 -20.72 18.03 22.07
N LYS A 169 -21.35 17.05 22.75
CA LYS A 169 -22.54 16.33 22.22
C LYS A 169 -23.64 17.28 21.79
N SER A 170 -23.93 18.26 22.63
CA SER A 170 -24.96 19.26 22.37
C SER A 170 -24.57 20.14 21.20
N ALA A 171 -23.31 20.59 21.11
CA ALA A 171 -22.80 21.37 19.99
C ALA A 171 -22.95 20.63 18.65
N VAL A 172 -22.51 19.36 18.58
CA VAL A 172 -22.66 18.51 17.39
C VAL A 172 -24.12 18.35 16.98
N ARG A 173 -25.02 18.09 17.94
CA ARG A 173 -26.46 18.00 17.66
C ARG A 173 -26.97 19.32 17.10
N THR A 174 -26.64 20.44 17.74
CA THR A 174 -27.07 21.78 17.33
C THR A 174 -26.58 22.12 15.92
N ILE A 175 -25.33 21.78 15.57
CA ILE A 175 -24.79 21.99 14.22
C ILE A 175 -25.69 21.33 13.16
N TYR A 176 -26.15 20.10 13.42
CA TYR A 176 -27.02 19.37 12.49
C TYR A 176 -28.52 19.64 12.64
N SER A 177 -29.01 20.16 13.76
CA SER A 177 -30.46 20.31 14.01
C SER A 177 -30.97 21.75 14.11
N SER A 178 -30.11 22.75 14.32
CA SER A 178 -30.51 24.15 14.50
C SER A 178 -31.27 24.72 13.29
N ALA A 179 -32.38 25.42 13.53
CA ALA A 179 -33.10 26.13 12.47
C ALA A 179 -32.33 27.37 11.97
N ASP A 180 -31.50 27.94 12.83
CA ASP A 180 -30.59 29.04 12.51
C ASP A 180 -29.19 28.50 12.21
N PHE A 181 -28.75 28.67 10.97
CA PHE A 181 -27.45 28.19 10.51
C PHE A 181 -26.29 29.09 10.98
N GLY A 182 -26.57 30.33 11.40
CA GLY A 182 -25.59 31.20 12.06
C GLY A 182 -25.15 30.63 13.41
N VAL A 183 -26.05 29.97 14.13
CA VAL A 183 -25.72 29.24 15.37
C VAL A 183 -24.79 28.06 15.06
N SER A 184 -25.11 27.27 14.02
CA SER A 184 -24.24 26.17 13.57
C SER A 184 -22.85 26.67 13.16
N LYS A 185 -22.78 27.80 12.43
CA LYS A 185 -21.52 28.44 12.03
C LYS A 185 -20.66 28.83 13.22
N ASN A 186 -21.23 29.50 14.20
CA ASN A 186 -20.47 29.97 15.35
C ASN A 186 -19.91 28.81 16.16
N LEU A 187 -20.69 27.74 16.34
CA LEU A 187 -20.22 26.51 16.96
C LEU A 187 -19.10 25.84 16.14
N MET A 188 -19.24 25.75 14.82
CA MET A 188 -18.18 25.21 13.96
C MET A 188 -16.87 26.01 14.10
N ALA A 189 -16.94 27.35 14.14
CA ALA A 189 -15.77 28.19 14.34
C ALA A 189 -15.17 28.07 15.76
N GLU A 190 -16.00 27.99 16.80
CA GLU A 190 -15.57 27.80 18.19
C GLU A 190 -14.76 26.52 18.38
N TYR A 191 -15.12 25.45 17.67
CA TYR A 191 -14.45 24.15 17.74
C TYR A 191 -13.41 23.92 16.62
N GLY A 192 -13.06 24.94 15.84
CA GLY A 192 -12.04 24.81 14.77
C GLY A 192 -12.45 23.86 13.64
N VAL A 193 -13.75 23.68 13.39
CA VAL A 193 -14.27 22.75 12.39
C VAL A 193 -14.01 23.30 10.99
N THR A 194 -13.16 22.62 10.22
CA THR A 194 -12.78 23.02 8.85
C THR A 194 -13.57 22.28 7.77
N HIS A 195 -14.12 21.10 8.08
CA HIS A 195 -14.84 20.27 7.12
C HIS A 195 -16.06 19.60 7.78
N VAL A 196 -17.20 19.60 7.10
CA VAL A 196 -18.44 18.94 7.52
C VAL A 196 -18.98 18.09 6.40
N PHE A 197 -19.17 16.80 6.66
CA PHE A 197 -19.88 15.90 5.77
C PHE A 197 -21.31 15.67 6.27
N PHE A 198 -22.28 15.72 5.35
CA PHE A 198 -23.69 15.49 5.61
C PHE A 198 -24.23 14.47 4.61
N GLY A 199 -23.96 13.20 4.89
CA GLY A 199 -24.29 12.07 4.03
C GLY A 199 -25.57 11.33 4.45
N THR A 200 -25.66 10.05 4.09
CA THR A 200 -26.84 9.23 4.36
C THR A 200 -27.01 8.96 5.86
N LEU A 201 -25.90 8.83 6.59
CA LEU A 201 -25.91 8.64 8.06
C LEU A 201 -26.50 9.85 8.79
N GLU A 202 -26.06 11.06 8.48
CA GLU A 202 -26.55 12.29 9.11
C GLU A 202 -28.02 12.53 8.75
N ARG A 203 -28.41 12.27 7.50
CA ARG A 203 -29.80 12.38 7.04
C ARG A 203 -30.74 11.42 7.78
N ASN A 204 -30.30 10.18 8.00
CA ASN A 204 -31.08 9.20 8.75
C ASN A 204 -31.23 9.58 10.23
N LYS A 205 -30.20 10.18 10.82
CA LYS A 205 -30.19 10.53 12.25
C LYS A 205 -30.92 11.84 12.57
N TYR A 206 -30.72 12.88 11.77
CA TYR A 206 -31.26 14.22 12.03
C TYR A 206 -32.55 14.53 11.25
N GLY A 207 -32.93 13.65 10.32
CA GLY A 207 -34.22 13.65 9.65
C GLY A 207 -34.31 14.57 8.43
N GLN A 208 -35.42 14.46 7.70
CA GLN A 208 -35.59 15.13 6.39
C GLN A 208 -35.54 16.66 6.44
N ARG A 209 -36.02 17.29 7.52
CA ARG A 209 -35.97 18.76 7.67
C ARG A 209 -34.54 19.28 7.75
N ALA A 210 -33.66 18.56 8.45
CA ALA A 210 -32.24 18.87 8.47
C ALA A 210 -31.62 18.68 7.07
N GLY A 211 -32.02 17.60 6.37
CA GLY A 211 -31.54 17.33 5.02
C GLY A 211 -31.89 18.41 4.00
N GLN A 212 -33.16 18.77 3.89
CA GLN A 212 -33.63 19.84 3.00
C GLN A 212 -32.92 21.17 3.28
N ARG A 213 -32.62 21.44 4.54
CA ARG A 213 -31.88 22.65 4.95
C ARG A 213 -30.42 22.60 4.49
N PHE A 214 -29.70 21.50 4.73
CA PHE A 214 -28.33 21.33 4.25
C PHE A 214 -28.25 21.42 2.72
N ASP A 215 -29.17 20.77 2.01
CA ASP A 215 -29.24 20.82 0.55
C ASP A 215 -29.48 22.25 0.04
N LYS A 216 -30.35 23.03 0.71
CA LYS A 216 -30.58 24.44 0.40
C LYS A 216 -29.31 25.28 0.54
N TYR A 217 -28.50 25.05 1.58
CA TYR A 217 -27.27 25.81 1.77
C TYR A 217 -26.17 25.40 0.80
N MET A 218 -26.03 24.10 0.50
CA MET A 218 -25.09 23.60 -0.51
C MET A 218 -25.31 24.23 -1.89
N ASN A 219 -26.55 24.57 -2.22
CA ASN A 219 -26.92 25.24 -3.48
C ASN A 219 -26.53 26.73 -3.52
N VAL A 220 -26.29 27.36 -2.37
CA VAL A 220 -26.02 28.81 -2.27
C VAL A 220 -24.57 29.08 -1.84
N LEU A 221 -23.99 28.23 -1.00
CA LEU A 221 -22.67 28.37 -0.39
C LEU A 221 -22.03 26.99 -0.19
N LYS A 222 -20.88 26.75 -0.85
CA LYS A 222 -20.05 25.56 -0.64
C LYS A 222 -19.08 25.70 0.54
N THR A 223 -18.70 26.93 0.83
CA THR A 223 -17.80 27.30 1.92
C THR A 223 -18.45 28.36 2.80
N PHE A 224 -18.24 28.27 4.10
CA PHE A 224 -18.85 29.16 5.07
C PHE A 224 -17.82 29.56 6.13
N GLY A 225 -17.17 30.71 5.94
CA GLY A 225 -15.95 31.04 6.70
C GLY A 225 -14.80 30.13 6.24
N ASN A 226 -14.11 29.48 7.18
CA ASN A 226 -13.06 28.49 6.91
C ASN A 226 -13.61 27.04 6.84
N THR A 227 -14.92 26.86 6.94
CA THR A 227 -15.56 25.53 6.96
C THR A 227 -16.11 25.17 5.59
N VAL A 228 -15.74 24.01 5.06
CA VAL A 228 -16.29 23.44 3.81
C VAL A 228 -17.36 22.40 4.15
N ILE A 229 -18.47 22.37 3.41
CA ILE A 229 -19.59 21.45 3.65
C ILE A 229 -19.78 20.56 2.43
N TYR A 230 -20.09 19.27 2.66
CA TYR A 230 -20.30 18.25 1.64
C TYR A 230 -21.63 17.52 1.85
N SER A 231 -22.41 17.30 0.79
CA SER A 231 -23.75 16.67 0.84
C SER A 231 -23.83 15.25 0.27
N GLY A 232 -22.69 14.71 -0.18
CA GLY A 232 -22.52 13.38 -0.79
C GLY A 232 -21.08 13.22 -1.29
N PHE A 233 -20.64 12.00 -1.56
CA PHE A 233 -19.23 11.76 -1.93
C PHE A 233 -18.87 12.34 -3.30
N LYS A 234 -19.85 12.50 -4.20
CA LYS A 234 -19.65 13.20 -5.48
C LYS A 234 -19.32 14.69 -5.31
N ASP A 235 -19.69 15.27 -4.16
CA ASP A 235 -19.41 16.66 -3.80
C ASP A 235 -18.14 16.80 -2.96
N VAL A 236 -17.70 15.70 -2.32
CA VAL A 236 -16.34 15.59 -1.79
C VAL A 236 -15.43 15.69 -3.01
N PRO A 237 -14.52 16.67 -3.08
CA PRO A 237 -13.43 16.56 -4.01
C PRO A 237 -12.71 15.28 -3.58
N ILE A 238 -12.92 14.17 -4.31
CA ILE A 238 -11.86 13.19 -4.43
C ILE A 238 -10.77 14.03 -5.03
N GLU A 239 -9.92 14.52 -4.16
CA GLU A 239 -8.97 15.52 -4.52
C GLU A 239 -8.06 14.87 -5.58
N LYS A 240 -8.34 15.23 -6.84
CA LYS A 240 -7.28 15.56 -7.80
C LYS A 240 -6.27 16.52 -7.16
N GLU A 241 -6.59 17.17 -6.03
CA GLU A 241 -5.73 17.98 -5.15
C GLU A 241 -4.83 17.18 -4.17
N LEU A 242 -4.84 15.83 -4.14
CA LEU A 242 -3.70 15.05 -3.61
C LEU A 242 -2.53 15.01 -4.63
N ILE A 243 -2.77 15.48 -5.85
CA ILE A 243 -1.73 16.00 -6.72
C ILE A 243 -1.51 17.42 -6.20
N PRO A 244 -0.40 17.76 -5.51
CA PRO A 244 -0.04 19.16 -5.36
C PRO A 244 -0.12 19.79 -6.75
N ASP A 245 -0.62 21.02 -6.83
CA ASP A 245 -0.85 21.80 -8.07
C ASP A 245 0.50 22.12 -8.77
N VAL A 246 1.24 21.07 -9.08
CA VAL A 246 2.54 21.08 -9.70
C VAL A 246 2.25 20.97 -11.18
N ALA A 247 2.04 22.14 -11.77
CA ALA A 247 1.91 22.28 -13.21
C ALA A 247 3.02 21.48 -13.90
N PRO A 248 2.68 20.60 -14.86
CA PRO A 248 3.67 19.83 -15.60
C PRO A 248 4.71 20.75 -16.23
N GLN A 249 5.98 20.43 -15.99
CA GLN A 249 7.12 21.16 -16.51
C GLN A 249 7.59 20.52 -17.82
N PRO A 250 8.13 21.32 -18.75
CA PRO A 250 8.75 20.76 -19.94
C PRO A 250 10.01 19.98 -19.59
N LEU A 251 10.22 18.84 -20.26
CA LEU A 251 11.49 18.13 -20.21
C LEU A 251 12.51 18.90 -21.05
N MET A 252 13.22 19.83 -20.41
CA MET A 252 14.23 20.66 -21.06
C MET A 252 15.57 19.93 -21.13
N ASN A 253 16.34 20.19 -22.19
CA ASN A 253 17.74 19.76 -22.32
C ASN A 253 17.96 18.23 -22.23
N ALA A 254 16.93 17.42 -22.51
CA ALA A 254 17.10 15.99 -22.63
C ALA A 254 17.77 15.64 -23.95
N ALA A 255 18.94 15.01 -23.88
CA ALA A 255 19.60 14.40 -25.02
C ALA A 255 18.82 13.15 -25.43
N VAL A 256 18.48 13.07 -26.72
CA VAL A 256 17.88 11.88 -27.32
C VAL A 256 19.00 10.91 -27.68
N ILE A 257 18.93 9.69 -27.17
CA ILE A 257 19.84 8.60 -27.54
C ILE A 257 19.05 7.64 -28.42
N GLN A 258 19.47 7.56 -29.68
CA GLN A 258 18.99 6.62 -30.70
C GLN A 258 20.16 6.29 -31.64
N ASN A 259 20.18 5.06 -32.13
CA ASN A 259 21.08 4.66 -33.20
C ASN A 259 20.24 4.18 -34.40
N PRO A 260 20.32 4.84 -35.58
CA PRO A 260 19.60 4.42 -36.78
C PRO A 260 19.97 3.01 -37.27
N ASP A 261 21.23 2.60 -37.09
CA ASP A 261 21.74 1.30 -37.51
C ASP A 261 21.38 0.18 -36.52
N HIS A 262 21.04 0.56 -35.28
CA HIS A 262 20.58 -0.35 -34.22
C HIS A 262 19.38 0.25 -33.48
N PRO A 263 18.20 0.26 -34.11
CA PRO A 263 17.03 0.93 -33.54
C PRO A 263 16.53 0.20 -32.28
N LEU A 264 16.16 0.98 -31.27
CA LEU A 264 15.45 0.48 -30.11
C LEU A 264 14.03 0.08 -30.52
N GLN A 265 13.57 -1.07 -30.05
CA GLN A 265 12.21 -1.54 -30.25
C GLN A 265 11.62 -1.97 -28.91
N GLU A 266 10.61 -1.23 -28.48
CA GLU A 266 9.92 -1.36 -27.21
C GLU A 266 10.92 -1.31 -26.03
N PRO A 267 11.73 -0.24 -25.89
CA PRO A 267 12.71 -0.15 -24.82
C PRO A 267 12.01 -0.10 -23.45
N ARG A 268 12.37 -1.02 -22.54
CA ARG A 268 11.75 -1.15 -21.21
C ARG A 268 12.72 -0.73 -20.11
N GLY A 269 13.10 -1.62 -19.21
CA GLY A 269 13.99 -1.32 -18.11
C GLY A 269 15.33 -0.77 -18.59
N VAL A 270 15.90 0.12 -17.79
CA VAL A 270 17.20 0.73 -18.03
C VAL A 270 18.03 0.67 -16.76
N ALA A 271 19.35 0.63 -16.92
CA ALA A 271 20.32 0.74 -15.83
C ALA A 271 21.52 1.58 -16.27
N VAL A 272 22.21 2.16 -15.29
CA VAL A 272 23.47 2.88 -15.49
C VAL A 272 24.54 2.18 -14.67
N GLY A 273 25.59 1.68 -15.34
CA GLY A 273 26.74 1.07 -14.68
C GLY A 273 27.60 2.10 -13.94
N ALA A 274 28.49 1.64 -13.06
CA ALA A 274 29.36 2.52 -12.28
C ALA A 274 30.28 3.41 -13.14
N ASN A 275 30.67 2.92 -14.32
CA ASN A 275 31.44 3.66 -15.34
C ASN A 275 30.59 4.66 -16.14
N GLY A 276 29.27 4.67 -15.95
CA GLY A 276 28.31 5.55 -16.64
C GLY A 276 27.79 5.00 -17.95
N GLU A 277 28.16 3.77 -18.32
CA GLU A 277 27.55 3.07 -19.44
C GLU A 277 26.08 2.80 -19.15
N ILE A 278 25.31 2.83 -20.21
CA ILE A 278 23.86 2.75 -20.20
C ILE A 278 23.48 1.38 -20.75
N TYR A 279 22.59 0.69 -20.04
CA TYR A 279 22.03 -0.59 -20.44
C TYR A 279 20.54 -0.44 -20.58
N VAL A 280 19.97 -0.89 -21.69
CA VAL A 280 18.52 -0.85 -21.94
C VAL A 280 18.04 -2.18 -22.46
N CYS A 281 16.94 -2.68 -21.89
CA CYS A 281 16.22 -3.82 -22.47
C CYS A 281 15.60 -3.40 -23.81
N ASN A 282 16.26 -3.74 -24.93
CA ASN A 282 15.71 -3.61 -26.27
C ASN A 282 14.76 -4.81 -26.50
N SER A 283 13.58 -4.68 -25.91
CA SER A 283 12.80 -5.84 -25.48
C SER A 283 12.24 -6.63 -26.66
N LYS A 284 11.89 -5.94 -27.75
CA LYS A 284 11.40 -6.61 -28.96
C LYS A 284 12.52 -7.24 -29.80
N ASN A 285 13.77 -6.83 -29.58
CA ASN A 285 14.94 -7.45 -30.19
C ASN A 285 15.48 -8.64 -29.38
N GLY A 286 14.95 -8.90 -28.17
CA GLY A 286 15.46 -9.95 -27.30
C GLY A 286 16.91 -9.71 -26.88
N ALA A 287 17.25 -8.46 -26.57
CA ALA A 287 18.61 -8.04 -26.25
C ALA A 287 18.63 -6.96 -25.17
N VAL A 288 19.80 -6.77 -24.55
CA VAL A 288 20.11 -5.58 -23.76
C VAL A 288 21.16 -4.77 -24.53
N ASP A 289 20.78 -3.59 -25.01
CA ASP A 289 21.69 -2.72 -25.74
C ASP A 289 22.52 -1.89 -24.76
N GLN A 290 23.81 -1.78 -25.05
CA GLN A 290 24.78 -1.02 -24.28
C GLN A 290 25.17 0.24 -25.02
N TYR A 291 25.21 1.36 -24.31
CA TYR A 291 25.65 2.65 -24.81
C TYR A 291 26.72 3.25 -23.89
N SER A 292 27.63 4.03 -24.46
CA SER A 292 28.59 4.83 -23.71
C SER A 292 27.85 5.87 -22.88
N SER A 293 28.54 6.44 -21.89
CA SER A 293 28.01 7.56 -21.12
C SER A 293 27.67 8.78 -22.00
N LYS A 294 28.15 8.85 -23.24
CA LYS A 294 27.81 9.91 -24.21
C LYS A 294 26.63 9.54 -25.12
N GLY A 295 26.11 8.32 -25.02
CA GLY A 295 25.00 7.82 -25.86
C GLY A 295 25.44 7.17 -27.16
N GLU A 296 26.71 6.80 -27.31
CA GLU A 296 27.19 6.06 -28.47
C GLU A 296 26.92 4.57 -28.27
N TYR A 297 26.40 3.87 -29.28
CA TYR A 297 26.14 2.43 -29.17
C TYR A 297 27.44 1.63 -29.10
N LEU A 298 27.53 0.72 -28.12
CA LEU A 298 28.72 -0.10 -27.87
C LEU A 298 28.51 -1.56 -28.30
N GLY A 299 27.29 -2.06 -28.23
CA GLY A 299 26.95 -3.45 -28.56
C GLY A 299 25.66 -3.89 -27.88
N SER A 300 25.34 -5.18 -28.02
CA SER A 300 24.19 -5.81 -27.37
C SER A 300 24.62 -7.07 -26.63
N ILE A 301 23.94 -7.33 -25.52
CA ILE A 301 24.07 -8.53 -24.71
C ILE A 301 22.85 -9.41 -24.94
N GLY A 302 23.10 -10.70 -25.12
CA GLY A 302 22.07 -11.70 -25.43
C GLY A 302 21.62 -11.68 -26.90
N SER A 303 20.77 -12.63 -27.23
CA SER A 303 20.21 -12.81 -28.58
C SER A 303 18.74 -13.23 -28.48
N PRO A 304 17.89 -13.00 -29.48
CA PRO A 304 16.49 -13.41 -29.38
C PRO A 304 16.35 -14.93 -29.33
N GLY A 305 15.57 -15.44 -28.36
CA GLY A 305 15.27 -16.87 -28.28
C GLY A 305 14.75 -17.32 -26.92
N LYS A 306 14.67 -18.65 -26.74
CA LYS A 306 14.06 -19.28 -25.55
C LYS A 306 14.85 -20.50 -25.05
N THR A 307 16.03 -20.75 -25.63
CA THR A 307 16.81 -21.94 -25.31
C THR A 307 17.31 -21.85 -23.87
N PRO A 308 16.94 -22.80 -22.98
CA PRO A 308 17.41 -22.80 -21.60
C PRO A 308 18.94 -22.88 -21.52
N ASN A 309 19.53 -22.32 -20.47
CA ASN A 309 20.99 -22.31 -20.24
C ASN A 309 21.81 -21.64 -21.36
N THR A 310 21.20 -20.68 -22.07
CA THR A 310 21.89 -19.83 -23.04
C THR A 310 21.62 -18.36 -22.74
N GLY A 311 22.38 -17.47 -23.39
CA GLY A 311 22.15 -16.03 -23.38
C GLY A 311 20.94 -15.56 -24.19
N GLU A 312 20.09 -16.47 -24.69
CA GLU A 312 18.92 -16.10 -25.47
C GLU A 312 17.82 -15.45 -24.60
N LEU A 313 17.31 -14.28 -24.99
CA LEU A 313 16.24 -13.57 -24.27
C LEU A 313 14.93 -13.62 -25.06
N ASN A 314 13.82 -13.88 -24.38
CA ASN A 314 12.55 -14.09 -25.06
C ASN A 314 11.93 -12.74 -25.44
N GLN A 315 11.73 -12.52 -26.73
CA GLN A 315 11.18 -11.28 -27.32
C GLN A 315 9.63 -11.24 -27.42
N GLU A 316 8.93 -12.30 -26.99
CA GLU A 316 7.47 -12.32 -26.97
C GLU A 316 6.92 -11.26 -26.01
N TYR A 317 5.76 -10.69 -26.35
CA TYR A 317 5.04 -9.70 -25.53
C TYR A 317 5.95 -8.61 -24.91
N SER A 318 6.79 -8.00 -25.74
CA SER A 318 7.74 -6.96 -25.34
C SER A 318 8.78 -7.46 -24.33
N GLY A 319 9.46 -8.55 -24.73
CA GLY A 319 10.52 -9.32 -24.07
C GLY A 319 11.13 -8.86 -22.74
N PRO A 320 12.46 -8.92 -22.53
CA PRO A 320 13.07 -8.71 -21.22
C PRO A 320 12.59 -7.41 -20.55
N GLY A 321 12.17 -7.50 -19.28
CA GLY A 321 11.52 -6.39 -18.61
C GLY A 321 12.50 -5.40 -18.01
N GLY A 322 13.28 -5.84 -17.04
CA GLY A 322 14.17 -5.02 -16.22
C GLY A 322 15.62 -5.48 -16.32
N VAL A 323 16.54 -4.56 -16.06
CA VAL A 323 17.99 -4.83 -16.05
C VAL A 323 18.62 -4.14 -14.84
N ALA A 324 19.54 -4.82 -14.19
CA ALA A 324 20.42 -4.25 -13.18
C ALA A 324 21.87 -4.54 -13.52
N VAL A 325 22.77 -3.64 -13.11
CA VAL A 325 24.21 -3.79 -13.30
C VAL A 325 24.92 -3.55 -11.98
N ASP A 326 25.83 -4.43 -11.60
CA ASP A 326 26.62 -4.26 -10.37
C ASP A 326 27.91 -3.47 -10.57
N GLU A 327 28.61 -3.19 -9.47
CA GLU A 327 29.86 -2.42 -9.48
C GLU A 327 30.99 -3.08 -10.27
N LYS A 328 30.90 -4.40 -10.53
CA LYS A 328 31.85 -5.14 -11.35
C LYS A 328 31.45 -5.18 -12.82
N GLY A 329 30.30 -4.61 -13.17
CA GLY A 329 29.74 -4.62 -14.52
C GLY A 329 28.95 -5.87 -14.87
N TRP A 330 28.64 -6.75 -13.91
CA TRP A 330 27.77 -7.90 -14.21
C TRP A 330 26.34 -7.44 -14.46
N VAL A 331 25.70 -8.03 -15.45
CA VAL A 331 24.37 -7.64 -15.94
C VAL A 331 23.35 -8.72 -15.57
N TYR A 332 22.29 -8.31 -14.89
CA TYR A 332 21.18 -9.17 -14.46
C TYR A 332 19.92 -8.74 -15.20
N VAL A 333 19.32 -9.65 -15.97
CA VAL A 333 18.19 -9.33 -16.85
C VAL A 333 16.97 -10.13 -16.41
N ALA A 334 15.87 -9.43 -16.12
CA ALA A 334 14.57 -10.05 -15.90
C ALA A 334 13.97 -10.49 -17.26
N ASP A 335 14.28 -11.72 -17.65
CA ASP A 335 13.82 -12.35 -18.89
C ASP A 335 12.39 -12.87 -18.69
N THR A 336 11.45 -11.92 -18.73
CA THR A 336 10.06 -12.04 -18.26
C THR A 336 9.38 -13.32 -18.78
N TRP A 337 9.53 -13.61 -20.07
CA TRP A 337 8.81 -14.69 -20.74
C TRP A 337 9.61 -15.99 -20.87
N ASN A 338 10.86 -16.02 -20.41
CA ASN A 338 11.55 -17.27 -20.06
C ASN A 338 11.49 -17.57 -18.55
N HIS A 339 10.80 -16.72 -17.77
CA HIS A 339 10.57 -16.90 -16.34
C HIS A 339 11.87 -17.12 -15.54
N ARG A 340 12.89 -16.32 -15.86
CA ARG A 340 14.22 -16.41 -15.27
C ARG A 340 14.84 -15.04 -15.09
N ILE A 341 15.88 -14.97 -14.26
CA ILE A 341 16.90 -13.92 -14.37
C ILE A 341 18.07 -14.49 -15.17
N ALA A 342 18.42 -13.85 -16.29
CA ALA A 342 19.63 -14.19 -17.05
C ALA A 342 20.80 -13.33 -16.54
N VAL A 343 21.95 -13.95 -16.32
CA VAL A 343 23.13 -13.30 -15.74
C VAL A 343 24.28 -13.36 -16.72
N PHE A 344 24.84 -12.19 -17.00
CA PHE A 344 25.99 -11.98 -17.88
C PHE A 344 27.13 -11.34 -17.10
N ASP A 345 28.37 -11.66 -17.46
CA ASP A 345 29.53 -10.99 -16.89
C ASP A 345 29.75 -9.59 -17.51
N SER A 346 30.82 -8.93 -17.09
CA SER A 346 31.19 -7.60 -17.59
C SER A 346 31.63 -7.56 -19.06
N GLY A 347 31.93 -8.72 -19.67
CA GLY A 347 32.19 -8.84 -21.10
C GLY A 347 30.92 -9.01 -21.93
N GLY A 348 29.78 -9.22 -21.29
CA GLY A 348 28.51 -9.53 -21.96
C GLY A 348 28.31 -11.02 -22.24
N ASP A 349 29.19 -11.88 -21.74
CA ASP A 349 29.07 -13.33 -21.93
C ASP A 349 28.07 -13.92 -20.95
N TYR A 350 27.22 -14.82 -21.44
CA TYR A 350 26.24 -15.51 -20.61
C TYR A 350 26.92 -16.44 -19.61
N GLN A 351 26.54 -16.32 -18.34
CA GLN A 351 27.11 -17.12 -17.27
C GLN A 351 26.12 -18.14 -16.71
N LYS A 352 24.90 -17.70 -16.39
CA LYS A 352 23.89 -18.54 -15.73
C LYS A 352 22.48 -17.98 -15.81
N GLU A 353 21.51 -18.81 -15.45
CA GLU A 353 20.12 -18.43 -15.23
C GLU A 353 19.68 -18.75 -13.80
N TRP A 354 18.81 -17.92 -13.25
CA TRP A 354 18.14 -18.18 -11.98
C TRP A 354 16.65 -18.39 -12.19
N LYS A 355 16.19 -19.59 -11.81
CA LYS A 355 14.81 -20.04 -11.96
C LYS A 355 14.21 -20.32 -10.59
N ALA A 356 13.94 -19.27 -9.82
CA ALA A 356 13.33 -19.37 -8.49
C ALA A 356 11.80 -19.58 -8.54
N ASN A 357 11.34 -20.41 -9.50
CA ASN A 357 9.92 -20.61 -9.82
C ASN A 357 9.19 -19.27 -10.09
N PHE A 358 9.78 -18.43 -10.93
CA PHE A 358 9.18 -17.16 -11.35
C PHE A 358 7.99 -17.38 -12.29
N TRP A 359 7.11 -16.38 -12.37
CA TRP A 359 6.11 -16.24 -13.42
C TRP A 359 6.06 -14.77 -13.83
N GLY A 360 6.71 -14.44 -14.94
CA GLY A 360 6.79 -13.07 -15.43
C GLY A 360 7.56 -12.12 -14.49
N PRO A 361 8.86 -12.38 -14.19
CA PRO A 361 9.68 -11.41 -13.47
C PRO A 361 9.85 -10.16 -14.35
N ARG A 362 9.54 -8.98 -13.82
CA ARG A 362 9.59 -7.72 -14.61
C ARG A 362 10.74 -6.81 -14.26
N ASP A 363 11.22 -6.84 -13.03
CA ASP A 363 12.34 -6.02 -12.62
C ASP A 363 13.24 -6.76 -11.64
N VAL A 364 14.49 -6.33 -11.62
CA VAL A 364 15.55 -6.87 -10.78
C VAL A 364 16.35 -5.70 -10.21
N ALA A 365 16.58 -5.70 -8.89
CA ALA A 365 17.34 -4.66 -8.20
C ALA A 365 18.40 -5.26 -7.29
N LEU A 366 19.55 -4.59 -7.21
CA LEU A 366 20.59 -4.91 -6.25
C LEU A 366 20.27 -4.25 -4.91
N TYR A 367 20.25 -5.01 -3.83
CA TYR A 367 19.91 -4.53 -2.50
C TYR A 367 20.93 -5.02 -1.46
N GLY A 368 22.01 -4.25 -1.30
CA GLY A 368 23.14 -4.66 -0.47
C GLY A 368 23.79 -5.94 -1.00
N ASP A 369 23.82 -6.99 -0.20
CA ASP A 369 24.32 -8.32 -0.59
C ASP A 369 23.24 -9.23 -1.20
N LYS A 370 22.02 -8.71 -1.41
CA LYS A 370 20.89 -9.43 -2.00
C LYS A 370 20.53 -8.92 -3.38
N ILE A 371 19.78 -9.75 -4.08
CA ILE A 371 19.13 -9.40 -5.36
C ILE A 371 17.64 -9.56 -5.16
N VAL A 372 16.86 -8.55 -5.50
CA VAL A 372 15.41 -8.55 -5.33
C VAL A 372 14.78 -8.56 -6.72
N VAL A 373 13.85 -9.48 -6.93
CA VAL A 373 13.13 -9.64 -8.19
C VAL A 373 11.65 -9.38 -7.96
N ALA A 374 11.05 -8.53 -8.79
CA ALA A 374 9.60 -8.34 -8.84
C ALA A 374 9.00 -9.47 -9.70
N ASP A 375 8.46 -10.49 -9.04
CA ASP A 375 7.79 -11.64 -9.67
C ASP A 375 6.33 -11.29 -9.92
N THR A 376 6.11 -10.44 -10.92
CA THR A 376 4.83 -9.76 -11.17
C THR A 376 3.67 -10.72 -11.35
N GLY A 377 3.87 -11.80 -12.11
CA GLY A 377 2.81 -12.77 -12.39
C GLY A 377 2.47 -13.65 -11.18
N LYS A 378 3.34 -13.73 -10.16
CA LYS A 378 3.02 -14.35 -8.85
C LYS A 378 2.78 -13.34 -7.74
N LYS A 379 2.69 -12.05 -8.06
CA LYS A 379 2.22 -11.02 -7.14
C LYS A 379 3.07 -10.94 -5.86
N ARG A 380 4.39 -11.05 -6.02
CA ARG A 380 5.34 -11.12 -4.89
C ARG A 380 6.71 -10.60 -5.29
N LEU A 381 7.58 -10.42 -4.31
CA LEU A 381 9.01 -10.25 -4.51
C LEU A 381 9.74 -11.54 -4.12
N VAL A 382 10.80 -11.85 -4.86
CA VAL A 382 11.73 -12.92 -4.53
C VAL A 382 13.08 -12.30 -4.21
N VAL A 383 13.59 -12.59 -3.03
CA VAL A 383 14.92 -12.18 -2.59
C VAL A 383 15.87 -13.35 -2.80
N LEU A 384 16.95 -13.10 -3.54
CA LEU A 384 18.01 -14.04 -3.84
C LEU A 384 19.30 -13.62 -3.11
N ASP A 385 20.16 -14.59 -2.81
CA ASP A 385 21.58 -14.33 -2.57
C ASP A 385 22.34 -14.01 -3.88
N ARG A 386 23.65 -13.80 -3.81
CA ARG A 386 24.49 -13.46 -4.99
C ARG A 386 24.71 -14.65 -5.92
N GLU A 387 24.48 -15.86 -5.43
CA GLU A 387 24.56 -17.10 -6.19
C GLU A 387 23.24 -17.40 -6.94
N GLY A 388 22.15 -16.72 -6.56
CA GLY A 388 20.82 -16.81 -7.15
C GLY A 388 19.86 -17.74 -6.41
N ASN A 389 20.22 -18.20 -5.22
CA ASN A 389 19.35 -19.04 -4.41
C ASN A 389 18.27 -18.17 -3.75
N PRO A 390 16.99 -18.57 -3.79
CA PRO A 390 15.93 -17.85 -3.10
C PRO A 390 16.10 -17.97 -1.58
N VAL A 391 16.30 -16.83 -0.92
CA VAL A 391 16.43 -16.74 0.54
C VAL A 391 15.14 -16.28 1.20
N ARG A 392 14.29 -15.54 0.49
CA ARG A 392 13.02 -15.03 1.03
C ARG A 392 12.00 -14.72 -0.05
N MET A 393 10.73 -14.93 0.28
CA MET A 393 9.58 -14.43 -0.48
C MET A 393 8.92 -13.31 0.32
N VAL A 394 8.54 -12.23 -0.35
CA VAL A 394 7.90 -11.06 0.29
C VAL A 394 6.58 -10.78 -0.42
N GLY A 395 5.52 -10.69 0.38
CA GLY A 395 4.17 -10.45 -0.09
C GLY A 395 3.52 -11.65 -0.79
N GLN A 396 2.27 -11.42 -1.15
CA GLN A 396 1.36 -12.34 -1.83
C GLN A 396 0.33 -11.50 -2.61
N GLU A 397 -0.49 -12.16 -3.42
CA GLU A 397 -1.59 -11.48 -4.11
C GLU A 397 -2.54 -10.81 -3.12
N GLY A 398 -2.81 -9.52 -3.34
CA GLY A 398 -3.80 -8.78 -2.56
C GLY A 398 -3.63 -7.26 -2.63
N THR A 399 -4.45 -6.58 -1.83
CA THR A 399 -4.56 -5.11 -1.78
C THR A 399 -4.07 -4.55 -0.43
N ALA A 400 -3.85 -5.40 0.57
CA ALA A 400 -3.41 -4.96 1.90
C ALA A 400 -1.94 -4.51 1.88
N GLU A 401 -1.52 -3.82 2.93
CA GLU A 401 -0.10 -3.45 3.13
C GLU A 401 0.78 -4.70 3.15
N GLY A 402 1.87 -4.68 2.37
CA GLY A 402 2.76 -5.82 2.19
C GLY A 402 2.27 -6.89 1.21
N GLU A 403 1.04 -6.79 0.69
CA GLU A 403 0.52 -7.59 -0.43
C GLU A 403 0.66 -6.84 -1.76
N PHE A 404 0.63 -7.53 -2.89
CA PHE A 404 0.81 -6.92 -4.21
C PHE A 404 -0.27 -7.35 -5.19
N LYS A 405 -0.60 -6.47 -6.13
CA LYS A 405 -1.47 -6.78 -7.28
C LYS A 405 -0.73 -6.75 -8.61
N GLU A 406 0.23 -5.84 -8.78
CA GLU A 406 1.14 -5.86 -9.94
C GLU A 406 2.47 -5.20 -9.53
N PRO A 407 3.37 -5.91 -8.82
CA PRO A 407 4.68 -5.36 -8.48
C PRO A 407 5.52 -5.29 -9.77
N VAL A 408 6.02 -4.10 -10.13
CA VAL A 408 6.81 -3.87 -11.35
C VAL A 408 8.18 -3.30 -10.99
N GLY A 409 8.33 -1.98 -10.98
CA GLY A 409 9.60 -1.31 -10.73
C GLY A 409 10.09 -1.45 -9.30
N LEU A 410 11.40 -1.63 -9.15
CA LEU A 410 12.11 -1.69 -7.88
C LEU A 410 13.16 -0.58 -7.82
N ALA A 411 13.24 0.12 -6.69
CA ALA A 411 14.31 1.06 -6.42
C ALA A 411 14.78 0.96 -4.97
N VAL A 412 16.08 1.13 -4.77
CA VAL A 412 16.70 1.09 -3.44
C VAL A 412 17.21 2.47 -3.09
N ASN A 413 16.93 2.94 -1.88
CA ASN A 413 17.53 4.16 -1.35
C ASN A 413 17.69 4.07 0.16
N ARG A 414 18.88 4.44 0.66
CA ARG A 414 19.20 4.48 2.09
C ARG A 414 18.82 3.22 2.87
N GLY A 415 18.96 2.05 2.25
CA GLY A 415 18.64 0.76 2.88
C GLY A 415 17.13 0.47 3.00
N GLU A 416 16.30 1.17 2.22
CA GLU A 416 14.90 0.85 2.01
C GLU A 416 14.67 0.42 0.55
N LEU A 417 13.72 -0.48 0.35
CA LEU A 417 13.27 -0.96 -0.96
C LEU A 417 11.90 -0.35 -1.28
N PHE A 418 11.80 0.35 -2.40
CA PHE A 418 10.58 0.92 -2.95
C PHE A 418 10.10 0.04 -4.10
N VAL A 419 8.80 -0.24 -4.11
CA VAL A 419 8.16 -1.16 -5.04
C VAL A 419 6.96 -0.49 -5.67
N ALA A 420 6.93 -0.42 -7.01
CA ALA A 420 5.77 0.03 -7.76
C ALA A 420 4.71 -1.09 -7.79
N ASP A 421 3.72 -1.00 -6.92
CA ASP A 421 2.58 -1.92 -6.86
C ASP A 421 1.44 -1.36 -7.70
N THR A 422 1.62 -1.46 -9.02
CA THR A 422 0.89 -0.71 -10.04
C THR A 422 -0.62 -0.98 -9.99
N GLY A 423 -1.00 -2.24 -9.81
CA GLY A 423 -2.42 -2.65 -9.74
C GLY A 423 -3.13 -2.12 -8.50
N ASN A 424 -2.37 -1.77 -7.45
CA ASN A 424 -2.87 -1.09 -6.26
C ASN A 424 -2.60 0.42 -6.29
N ILE A 425 -2.10 0.97 -7.41
CA ILE A 425 -1.93 2.40 -7.67
C ILE A 425 -1.08 3.07 -6.57
N ARG A 426 -0.03 2.38 -6.12
CA ARG A 426 0.80 2.85 -4.99
C ARG A 426 2.25 2.43 -5.12
N VAL A 427 3.10 3.16 -4.43
CA VAL A 427 4.44 2.69 -4.09
C VAL A 427 4.42 2.16 -2.66
N GLN A 428 4.97 0.96 -2.47
CA GLN A 428 5.19 0.37 -1.15
C GLN A 428 6.67 0.41 -0.78
N VAL A 429 6.95 0.66 0.50
CA VAL A 429 8.32 0.77 1.02
C VAL A 429 8.56 -0.32 2.07
N PHE A 430 9.68 -1.02 1.92
CA PHE A 430 10.11 -2.11 2.78
C PHE A 430 11.48 -1.80 3.40
N GLY A 431 11.67 -2.23 4.65
CA GLY A 431 12.95 -2.11 5.32
C GLY A 431 14.01 -3.12 4.83
N PRO A 432 15.22 -3.08 5.41
CA PRO A 432 16.28 -4.07 5.11
C PRO A 432 15.93 -5.49 5.57
N ASP A 433 15.01 -5.59 6.53
CA ASP A 433 14.39 -6.83 6.99
C ASP A 433 13.19 -7.26 6.12
N PHE A 434 12.98 -6.61 4.97
CA PHE A 434 11.84 -6.82 4.06
C PHE A 434 10.46 -6.81 4.76
N GLN A 435 10.34 -6.06 5.85
CA GLN A 435 9.04 -5.77 6.47
C GLN A 435 8.49 -4.49 5.86
N PHE A 436 7.17 -4.47 5.64
CA PHE A 436 6.47 -3.27 5.19
C PHE A 436 6.70 -2.13 6.19
N ARG A 437 6.93 -0.93 5.66
CA ARG A 437 7.13 0.30 6.45
C ARG A 437 6.02 1.31 6.22
N ARG A 438 5.73 1.60 4.96
CA ARG A 438 4.74 2.59 4.53
C ARG A 438 4.38 2.39 3.06
N SER A 439 3.30 3.02 2.64
CA SER A 439 2.96 3.18 1.23
C SER A 439 2.36 4.55 0.98
N PHE A 440 2.40 5.00 -0.27
CA PHE A 440 1.74 6.22 -0.71
C PHE A 440 1.15 6.02 -2.12
N PRO A 441 0.01 6.65 -2.41
CA PRO A 441 -0.60 6.57 -3.73
C PRO A 441 0.23 7.30 -4.77
N VAL A 442 0.19 6.84 -6.02
CA VAL A 442 0.77 7.57 -7.16
C VAL A 442 -0.36 8.02 -8.08
N ALA A 443 -0.67 9.32 -8.02
CA ALA A 443 -1.77 9.86 -8.79
C ALA A 443 -1.56 9.72 -10.30
N GLY A 444 -2.60 9.34 -11.03
CA GLY A 444 -2.55 9.13 -12.47
C GLY A 444 -2.09 7.73 -12.88
N TRP A 445 -1.50 6.94 -11.99
CA TRP A 445 -1.42 5.51 -12.24
C TRP A 445 -2.83 4.93 -12.32
N GLU A 446 -3.02 4.06 -13.30
CA GLU A 446 -4.25 3.33 -13.51
C GLU A 446 -3.94 1.84 -13.46
N ASP A 447 -4.88 1.06 -12.94
CA ASP A 447 -4.85 -0.41 -13.01
C ASP A 447 -5.16 -0.86 -14.44
N MET A 448 -4.24 -0.55 -15.35
CA MET A 448 -4.33 -0.83 -16.77
C MET A 448 -3.16 -1.71 -17.21
N VAL A 449 -3.47 -2.71 -18.03
CA VAL A 449 -2.46 -3.58 -18.63
C VAL A 449 -1.50 -2.75 -19.49
N GLY A 450 -0.20 -2.86 -19.21
CA GLY A 450 0.86 -2.26 -20.02
C GLY A 450 1.46 -0.96 -19.49
N THR A 451 0.97 -0.40 -18.37
CA THR A 451 1.49 0.84 -17.78
C THR A 451 2.84 0.69 -17.05
N GLU A 452 3.30 -0.53 -16.79
CA GLU A 452 4.64 -0.94 -16.32
C GLU A 452 5.59 0.17 -15.82
N PRO A 453 5.27 0.83 -14.68
CA PRO A 453 6.06 1.93 -14.20
C PRO A 453 7.32 1.44 -13.46
N TYR A 454 8.41 2.19 -13.62
CA TYR A 454 9.69 1.98 -12.97
C TYR A 454 10.02 3.14 -12.03
N LEU A 455 10.98 2.88 -11.13
CA LEU A 455 11.37 3.77 -10.04
C LEU A 455 12.88 4.00 -10.08
N ALA A 456 13.34 5.22 -9.79
CA ALA A 456 14.76 5.51 -9.57
C ALA A 456 14.94 6.66 -8.58
N PHE A 457 16.04 6.67 -7.83
CA PHE A 457 16.37 7.77 -6.94
C PHE A 457 17.47 8.65 -7.53
N ASP A 458 17.31 9.97 -7.47
CA ASP A 458 18.39 10.90 -7.78
C ASP A 458 19.41 11.00 -6.63
N SER A 459 20.54 11.66 -6.88
CA SER A 459 21.60 11.88 -5.87
C SER A 459 21.16 12.64 -4.63
N ARG A 460 20.03 13.37 -4.68
CA ARG A 460 19.46 14.10 -3.55
C ARG A 460 18.49 13.22 -2.75
N GLY A 461 18.24 12.00 -3.22
CA GLY A 461 17.30 11.05 -2.64
C GLY A 461 15.85 11.33 -3.03
N SER A 462 15.57 12.08 -4.09
CA SER A 462 14.20 12.21 -4.60
C SER A 462 13.87 10.99 -5.45
N LEU A 463 12.66 10.46 -5.29
CA LEU A 463 12.15 9.34 -6.08
C LEU A 463 11.57 9.85 -7.40
N TRP A 464 11.98 9.26 -8.50
CA TRP A 464 11.43 9.50 -9.84
C TRP A 464 10.68 8.27 -10.30
N VAL A 465 9.50 8.50 -10.85
CA VAL A 465 8.49 7.49 -11.11
C VAL A 465 7.92 7.72 -12.50
N THR A 466 7.94 6.71 -13.35
CA THR A 466 7.30 6.83 -14.65
C THR A 466 5.78 6.66 -14.54
N ASP A 467 5.05 7.43 -15.33
CA ASP A 467 3.61 7.36 -15.46
C ASP A 467 3.29 7.13 -16.94
N SER A 468 3.41 5.86 -17.34
CA SER A 468 3.33 5.43 -18.73
C SER A 468 1.96 5.67 -19.35
N GLY A 469 0.89 5.63 -18.55
CA GLY A 469 -0.47 5.89 -19.02
C GLY A 469 -0.67 7.34 -19.42
N ASN A 470 -0.14 8.28 -18.61
CA ASN A 470 -0.26 9.71 -18.87
C ASN A 470 0.94 10.30 -19.62
N SER A 471 1.85 9.45 -20.12
CA SER A 471 3.05 9.83 -20.86
C SER A 471 3.96 10.83 -20.11
N ARG A 472 4.04 10.75 -18.79
CA ARG A 472 4.78 11.73 -17.96
C ARG A 472 5.69 11.03 -16.96
N ILE A 473 6.53 11.81 -16.29
CA ILE A 473 7.37 11.36 -15.17
C ILE A 473 7.05 12.21 -13.96
N GLN A 474 6.92 11.59 -12.80
CA GLN A 474 6.62 12.25 -11.54
C GLN A 474 7.80 12.13 -10.58
N LYS A 475 8.11 13.20 -9.87
CA LYS A 475 9.17 13.27 -8.85
C LYS A 475 8.53 13.40 -7.49
N PHE A 476 8.93 12.57 -6.54
CA PHE A 476 8.45 12.54 -5.16
C PHE A 476 9.60 12.69 -4.18
N SER A 477 9.30 13.13 -2.96
CA SER A 477 10.17 12.92 -1.82
C SER A 477 10.08 11.45 -1.34
N PRO A 478 11.07 10.93 -0.58
CA PRO A 478 11.05 9.55 -0.05
C PRO A 478 9.84 9.18 0.81
N ASP A 479 9.16 10.17 1.38
CA ASP A 479 7.95 10.05 2.18
C ASP A 479 6.66 10.07 1.35
N GLY A 480 6.75 10.29 0.04
CA GLY A 480 5.61 10.19 -0.88
C GLY A 480 4.96 11.51 -1.28
N ARG A 481 5.54 12.66 -0.92
CA ARG A 481 5.05 13.97 -1.37
C ARG A 481 5.49 14.24 -2.81
N LEU A 482 4.54 14.50 -3.71
CA LEU A 482 4.85 14.89 -5.09
C LEU A 482 5.55 16.26 -5.12
N LEU A 483 6.66 16.33 -5.84
CA LEU A 483 7.55 17.48 -5.96
C LEU A 483 7.54 18.10 -7.36
N ALA A 484 7.45 17.27 -8.41
CA ALA A 484 7.47 17.72 -9.80
C ALA A 484 6.76 16.75 -10.74
N ILE A 485 6.23 17.26 -11.84
CA ILE A 485 5.73 16.49 -12.98
C ILE A 485 6.46 16.97 -14.22
N VAL A 486 6.89 16.05 -15.09
CA VAL A 486 7.62 16.34 -16.33
C VAL A 486 6.94 15.63 -17.52
N GLY A 487 6.64 16.37 -18.61
CA GLY A 487 5.88 15.87 -19.78
C GLY A 487 4.35 16.00 -19.64
N PRO A 488 3.50 15.38 -20.48
CA PRO A 488 3.79 14.53 -21.66
C PRO A 488 4.10 15.29 -22.96
N GLN A 489 3.53 16.48 -23.13
CA GLN A 489 3.93 17.46 -24.14
C GLN A 489 3.66 18.83 -23.55
N VAL A 490 4.71 19.44 -23.02
CA VAL A 490 4.67 20.83 -22.56
C VAL A 490 5.46 21.65 -23.57
N GLN A 491 4.92 22.79 -23.98
CA GLN A 491 5.52 23.65 -24.99
C GLN A 491 7.01 23.92 -24.65
N GLY A 492 7.90 23.66 -25.60
CA GLY A 492 9.35 23.82 -25.43
C GLY A 492 10.11 22.61 -24.87
N GLY A 493 9.42 21.57 -24.38
CA GLY A 493 10.03 20.34 -23.87
C GLY A 493 10.13 19.22 -24.91
N VAL A 494 10.99 18.24 -24.64
CA VAL A 494 11.03 16.99 -25.40
C VAL A 494 9.78 16.17 -25.07
N PRO A 495 8.97 15.76 -26.06
CA PRO A 495 7.73 15.04 -25.82
C PRO A 495 8.01 13.61 -25.32
N LEU A 496 7.17 13.13 -24.42
CA LEU A 496 7.20 11.76 -23.89
C LEU A 496 6.01 10.98 -24.42
N LYS A 497 6.18 9.68 -24.65
CA LYS A 497 5.12 8.77 -25.05
C LYS A 497 5.29 7.43 -24.35
N SER A 498 4.46 7.21 -23.34
CA SER A 498 4.47 5.99 -22.52
C SER A 498 5.85 5.63 -21.94
N PRO A 499 6.54 6.55 -21.23
CA PRO A 499 7.86 6.26 -20.69
C PRO A 499 7.78 5.10 -19.69
N LYS A 500 8.72 4.13 -19.75
CA LYS A 500 8.70 2.94 -18.89
C LYS A 500 9.85 2.92 -17.90
N GLY A 501 11.02 2.45 -18.33
CA GLY A 501 12.22 2.36 -17.50
C GLY A 501 12.73 3.73 -17.10
N ILE A 502 13.25 3.84 -15.89
CA ILE A 502 13.96 5.04 -15.41
C ILE A 502 15.14 4.61 -14.54
N ALA A 503 16.29 5.27 -14.70
CA ALA A 503 17.50 5.02 -13.92
C ALA A 503 18.24 6.33 -13.65
N PHE A 504 18.98 6.37 -12.54
CA PHE A 504 19.90 7.45 -12.22
C PHE A 504 21.30 6.88 -12.04
N GLY A 505 22.30 7.53 -12.62
CA GLY A 505 23.70 7.19 -12.42
C GLY A 505 24.60 8.27 -12.99
N ASN A 506 25.78 8.44 -12.40
CA ASN A 506 26.78 9.43 -12.84
C ASN A 506 26.20 10.84 -13.11
N GLY A 507 25.30 11.28 -12.24
CA GLY A 507 24.75 12.64 -12.25
C GLY A 507 23.60 12.89 -13.24
N PHE A 508 23.16 11.88 -14.00
CA PHE A 508 22.05 12.02 -14.95
C PHE A 508 20.92 11.04 -14.67
N LEU A 509 19.71 11.43 -15.06
CA LEU A 509 18.57 10.55 -15.25
C LEU A 509 18.52 10.06 -16.68
N LEU A 510 18.07 8.82 -16.80
CA LEU A 510 17.79 8.14 -18.05
C LEU A 510 16.37 7.61 -17.98
N ALA A 511 15.59 7.81 -19.04
CA ALA A 511 14.30 7.16 -19.19
C ALA A 511 14.18 6.52 -20.57
N SER A 512 13.52 5.36 -20.63
CA SER A 512 13.09 4.78 -21.89
C SER A 512 11.73 5.34 -22.30
N ASP A 513 11.71 6.01 -23.45
CA ASP A 513 10.53 6.60 -24.07
C ASP A 513 9.93 5.57 -25.03
N PHE A 514 9.30 4.55 -24.45
CA PHE A 514 8.85 3.32 -25.10
C PHE A 514 8.07 3.59 -26.39
N GLY A 515 7.11 4.52 -26.35
CA GLY A 515 6.24 4.81 -27.49
C GLY A 515 6.91 5.58 -28.62
N ASN A 516 8.05 6.23 -28.35
CA ASN A 516 8.86 6.94 -29.34
C ASN A 516 10.15 6.18 -29.70
N GLN A 517 10.36 4.97 -29.16
CA GLN A 517 11.47 4.09 -29.50
C GLN A 517 12.86 4.75 -29.31
N ARG A 518 13.05 5.37 -28.13
CA ARG A 518 14.28 6.09 -27.80
C ARG A 518 14.59 6.08 -26.31
N LEU A 519 15.81 6.47 -25.97
CA LEU A 519 16.16 6.87 -24.61
C LEU A 519 16.27 8.38 -24.53
N LEU A 520 15.94 8.92 -23.35
CA LEU A 520 16.09 10.32 -23.00
C LEU A 520 17.02 10.42 -21.81
N LYS A 521 18.05 11.27 -21.94
CA LYS A 521 19.07 11.49 -20.92
C LYS A 521 19.11 12.96 -20.52
N TRP A 522 18.99 13.27 -19.24
CA TRP A 522 19.05 14.65 -18.74
C TRP A 522 19.66 14.74 -17.34
N SER A 523 20.07 15.93 -16.93
CA SER A 523 20.51 16.19 -15.55
C SER A 523 19.33 16.75 -14.72
N PRO A 524 18.95 16.11 -13.60
CA PRO A 524 17.82 16.52 -12.76
C PRO A 524 18.04 17.71 -11.84
#